data_AF-A0A059FCJ1-F1
#
_entry.id   AF-A0A059FCJ1-F1
#
_cell.length_a   1.000
_cell.length_b   1.000
_cell.length_c   1.000
_cell.angle_alpha   90.00
_cell.angle_beta   90.00
_cell.angle_gamma   90.00
#
_symmetry.space_group_name_H-M   'P 1'
#
loop_
_entity.id
_entity.type
_entity.pdbx_description
1 polymer ?
#
loop_
_entity_poly.entity_id
_entity_poly.type
_entity_poly.pdbx_seq_one_letter_code
_entity_poly.pdbx_strand_id
1 'polypeptide(L)' 'MTPPKALLLVGCVALAAACTPTLRIEPSDKPITINLNVKIDQEVHIKLDKEVENLIDNNPDLFPQ' A
#
# COMPACT_ATOMS: atom_id res chain seq x y z
N MET A 1 34.41 -52.81 -6.23
CA MET A 1 34.74 -51.56 -5.51
C MET A 1 34.26 -50.36 -6.32
N THR A 2 32.98 -50.01 -6.29
CA THR A 2 32.43 -48.76 -6.89
C THR A 2 31.16 -48.21 -6.19
N PRO A 3 30.99 -48.25 -4.85
CA PRO A 3 29.78 -47.69 -4.23
C PRO A 3 29.70 -46.15 -4.09
N PRO A 4 30.79 -45.34 -4.03
CA PRO A 4 30.67 -43.97 -3.53
C PRO A 4 30.01 -43.00 -4.53
N LYS A 5 30.13 -43.27 -5.84
CA LYS A 5 29.56 -42.39 -6.89
C LYS A 5 28.04 -42.48 -6.97
N ALA A 6 27.47 -43.67 -6.73
CA ALA A 6 26.02 -43.88 -6.75
C ALA A 6 25.35 -43.18 -5.55
N LEU A 7 25.97 -43.23 -4.38
CA LEU A 7 25.45 -42.56 -3.18
C LEU A 7 25.49 -41.03 -3.30
N LEU A 8 26.54 -40.49 -3.94
CA LEU A 8 26.68 -39.06 -4.19
C LEU A 8 25.63 -38.56 -5.21
N LEU A 9 25.33 -39.36 -6.23
CA LEU A 9 24.32 -39.01 -7.24
C LEU A 9 22.90 -38.96 -6.64
N VAL A 10 22.56 -39.91 -5.77
CA VAL A 10 21.25 -39.96 -5.08
C VAL A 10 21.09 -38.78 -4.12
N GLY A 11 22.17 -38.40 -3.41
CA GLY A 11 22.17 -37.22 -2.54
C GLY A 11 21.90 -35.91 -3.30
N CYS A 12 22.51 -35.72 -4.48
CA CYS A 12 22.31 -34.53 -5.30
C CYS A 12 20.85 -34.40 -5.81
N VAL A 13 20.21 -35.51 -6.17
CA VAL A 13 18.82 -35.50 -6.64
C VAL A 13 17.84 -35.15 -5.50
N ALA A 14 18.09 -35.65 -4.29
CA ALA A 14 17.25 -35.33 -3.12
C ALA A 14 17.36 -33.84 -2.72
N LEU A 15 18.55 -33.25 -2.82
CA LEU A 15 18.78 -31.82 -2.57
C LEU A 15 18.08 -30.93 -3.61
N ALA A 16 18.01 -31.36 -4.87
CA ALA A 16 17.31 -30.61 -5.92
C ALA A 16 15.78 -30.60 -5.71
N ALA A 17 15.20 -31.66 -5.15
CA ALA A 17 13.77 -31.73 -4.86
C ALA A 17 13.33 -30.82 -3.71
N ALA A 18 14.25 -30.45 -2.79
CA ALA A 18 13.96 -29.56 -1.67
C ALA A 18 13.79 -28.08 -2.06
N CYS A 19 14.19 -27.68 -3.28
CA CYS A 19 14.20 -26.30 -3.72
C CYS A 19 12.87 -25.80 -4.32
N THR A 20 11.77 -26.57 -4.23
CA THR A 20 10.47 -26.19 -4.80
C THR A 20 9.37 -26.08 -3.73
N PRO A 21 9.42 -25.07 -2.84
CA PRO A 21 8.35 -24.85 -1.88
C PRO A 21 7.07 -24.49 -2.64
N THR A 22 6.04 -25.32 -2.51
CA THR A 22 4.72 -25.04 -3.09
C THR A 22 4.00 -24.03 -2.21
N LEU A 23 3.89 -22.79 -2.69
CA LEU A 23 3.12 -21.74 -2.02
C LEU A 23 1.63 -21.98 -2.28
N ARG A 24 0.89 -22.27 -1.22
CA ARG A 24 -0.59 -22.34 -1.26
C ARG A 24 -1.13 -21.03 -0.74
N ILE A 25 -1.85 -20.32 -1.59
CA ILE A 25 -2.59 -19.13 -1.20
C ILE A 25 -3.96 -19.61 -0.75
N GLU A 26 -4.12 -19.79 0.56
CA GLU A 26 -5.43 -20.01 1.15
C GLU A 26 -6.01 -18.63 1.51
N PRO A 27 -7.02 -18.14 0.77
CA PRO A 27 -7.76 -16.97 1.22
C PRO A 27 -8.44 -17.33 2.55
N SER A 28 -8.24 -16.51 3.58
CA SER A 28 -8.94 -16.66 4.86
C SER A 28 -10.45 -16.61 4.64
N ASP A 29 -11.18 -17.63 5.11
CA ASP A 29 -12.64 -17.72 5.02
C ASP A 29 -13.35 -16.55 5.74
N LYS A 30 -12.67 -15.95 6.73
CA LYS A 30 -13.21 -14.84 7.51
C LYS A 30 -12.75 -13.51 6.90
N PRO A 31 -13.68 -12.55 6.75
CA PRO A 31 -13.34 -11.21 6.28
C PRO A 31 -12.40 -10.49 7.26
N ILE A 32 -11.39 -9.82 6.71
CA ILE A 32 -10.44 -9.01 7.49
C ILE A 32 -11.17 -7.75 7.97
N THR A 33 -11.33 -7.60 9.29
CA THR A 33 -11.97 -6.42 9.87
C THR A 33 -10.92 -5.34 10.13
N ILE A 34 -10.90 -4.31 9.31
CA ILE A 34 -9.99 -3.17 9.44
C ILE A 34 -10.73 -2.05 10.18
N ASN A 35 -10.56 -1.99 11.50
CA ASN A 35 -11.14 -0.93 12.33
C ASN A 35 -10.17 0.24 12.43
N LEU A 36 -10.41 1.30 11.67
CA LEU A 36 -9.57 2.50 11.66
C LEU A 36 -10.39 3.69 12.16
N ASN A 37 -9.84 4.43 13.13
CA ASN A 37 -10.42 5.69 13.59
C ASN A 37 -9.80 6.85 12.80
N VAL A 38 -10.50 7.31 11.76
CA VAL A 38 -10.03 8.42 10.92
C VAL A 38 -10.53 9.74 11.52
N LYS A 39 -9.61 10.61 11.94
CA LYS A 39 -9.91 12.00 12.28
C LYS A 39 -9.60 12.88 11.07
N ILE A 40 -10.65 13.36 10.40
CA ILE A 40 -10.52 14.25 9.23
C ILE A 40 -10.55 15.68 9.77
N ASP A 41 -9.38 16.21 10.12
CA ASP A 41 -9.21 17.61 10.47
C ASP A 41 -9.06 18.42 9.17
N GLN A 42 -10.19 18.78 8.54
CA GLN A 42 -10.19 19.71 7.41
C GLN A 42 -10.30 21.14 7.94
N GLU A 43 -9.17 21.76 8.30
CA GLU A 43 -9.09 23.22 8.34
C GLU A 43 -9.21 23.72 6.89
N VAL A 44 -10.44 23.89 6.39
CA VAL A 44 -10.68 24.94 5.39
C VAL A 44 -10.54 26.25 6.13
N HIS A 45 -9.31 26.56 6.54
CA HIS A 45 -9.00 27.87 7.05
C HIS A 45 -9.27 28.79 5.89
N ILE A 46 -10.31 29.61 6.03
CA ILE A 46 -10.74 30.63 5.08
C ILE A 46 -9.65 31.71 5.04
N LYS A 47 -8.45 31.35 4.57
CA LYS A 47 -7.38 32.28 4.23
C LYS A 47 -7.64 32.96 2.89
N LEU A 48 -8.85 32.80 2.37
CA LEU A 48 -9.35 33.55 1.23
C LEU A 48 -9.93 34.89 1.67
N ASP A 49 -10.28 35.10 2.95
CA ASP A 49 -10.98 36.31 3.38
C ASP A 49 -10.21 37.58 3.02
N LYS A 50 -8.92 37.66 3.37
CA LYS A 50 -8.16 38.90 3.15
C LYS A 50 -7.88 39.19 1.68
N GLU A 51 -7.56 38.18 0.87
CA GLU A 51 -7.24 38.41 -0.55
C GLU A 51 -8.51 38.63 -1.37
N VAL A 52 -9.59 37.92 -1.04
CA VAL A 52 -10.90 38.12 -1.66
C VAL A 52 -11.51 39.47 -1.24
N GLU A 53 -11.42 39.87 0.03
CA GLU A 53 -11.83 41.23 0.47
C GLU A 53 -11.07 42.30 -0.28
N ASN A 54 -9.74 42.19 -0.38
CA ASN A 54 -8.94 43.14 -1.16
C ASN A 54 -9.36 43.16 -2.64
N LEU A 55 -9.61 42.01 -3.27
CA LEU A 55 -10.04 41.96 -4.68
C LEU A 55 -11.43 42.55 -4.90
N ILE A 56 -12.35 42.35 -3.96
CA ILE A 56 -13.70 42.94 -3.95
C ILE A 56 -13.60 44.45 -3.80
N ASP A 57 -12.81 44.94 -2.84
CA ASP A 57 -12.63 46.38 -2.57
C ASP A 57 -11.95 47.12 -3.74
N ASN A 58 -11.01 46.47 -4.44
CA ASN A 58 -10.29 47.07 -5.56
C ASN A 58 -11.06 47.07 -6.89
N ASN A 59 -12.18 46.33 -7.01
CA ASN A 59 -12.99 46.25 -8.24
C ASN A 59 -14.51 46.38 -7.96
N PRO A 60 -14.97 47.55 -7.46
CA PRO A 60 -16.37 47.78 -7.09
C PRO A 60 -17.34 47.76 -8.29
N ASP A 61 -16.81 47.94 -9.50
CA ASP A 61 -17.51 47.84 -10.77
C ASP A 61 -17.78 46.39 -11.19
N LEU A 62 -16.94 45.45 -10.76
CA LEU A 62 -17.12 44.01 -10.98
C LEU A 62 -17.99 43.35 -9.91
N PHE A 63 -18.02 43.94 -8.71
CA PHE A 63 -18.76 43.43 -7.53
C PHE A 63 -19.62 44.53 -6.89
N PRO A 64 -20.73 44.96 -7.54
CA PRO A 64 -21.67 45.87 -6.92
C PRO A 64 -22.34 45.18 -5.71
N GLN A 65 -22.33 45.88 -4.57
CA GLN A 65 -22.89 45.40 -3.30
C GLN A 65 -24.41 45.17 -3.35
#